data_AF-A0A7S3EQX7-F1
#
_entry.id   AF-A0A7S3EQX7-F1
#
_cell.length_a   1.000
_cell.length_b   1.000
_cell.length_c   1.000
_cell.angle_alpha   90.00
_cell.angle_beta   90.00
_cell.angle_gamma   90.00
#
_symmetry.space_group_name_H-M   'P 1'
#
loop_
_entity.id
_entity.type
_entity.pdbx_description
1 polymer ?
#
loop_
_entity_poly.entity_id
_entity_poly.type
_entity_poly.pdbx_seq_one_letter_code
_entity_poly.pdbx_strand_id
1 'polypeptide(L)'
;ETQQLEAVRAESLAACRPRRARSGGQSGGSDRDCVESGDPTEKVLVYPNEESKDAVTLTKGDLNRLMDDEFLNDSLVDFQLRRIQEELARTDAGRAALKRCHFFNSFFYKRLLHAMGGSKLSNRDWPTVTDGYFSVM
;
A
#
# COMPACT_ATOMS: atom_id res chain seq x y z
N GLU A 1 17.66 -0.29 -7.98
CA GLU A 1 16.45 -0.80 -7.29
C GLU A 1 16.61 -0.97 -5.78
N THR A 2 17.70 -1.55 -5.26
CA THR A 2 17.88 -1.79 -3.81
C THR A 2 17.92 -0.54 -2.94
N GLN A 3 18.42 0.58 -3.47
CA GLN A 3 18.66 1.80 -2.70
C GLN A 3 17.37 2.50 -2.24
N GLN A 4 16.31 2.48 -3.06
CA GLN A 4 15.02 3.08 -2.72
C GLN A 4 14.21 2.24 -1.73
N LEU A 5 14.38 0.91 -1.79
CA LEU A 5 13.80 -0.02 -0.83
C LEU A 5 14.43 0.11 0.55
N GLU A 6 15.75 0.30 0.59
CA GLU A 6 16.47 0.60 1.82
C GLU A 6 16.09 1.96 2.39
N ALA A 7 15.84 2.98 1.55
CA ALA A 7 15.35 4.28 2.00
C ALA A 7 13.99 4.15 2.70
N VAL A 8 13.01 3.47 2.09
CA VAL A 8 11.70 3.26 2.74
C VAL A 8 11.81 2.41 4.00
N ARG A 9 12.69 1.41 4.02
CA ARG A 9 12.94 0.61 5.22
C ARG A 9 13.62 1.43 6.32
N ALA A 10 14.55 2.32 5.97
CA ALA A 10 15.24 3.19 6.90
C ALA A 10 14.28 4.25 7.47
N GLU A 11 13.40 4.83 6.63
CA GLU A 11 12.38 5.78 7.06
C GLU A 11 11.29 5.13 7.90
N SER A 12 10.84 3.92 7.57
CA SER A 12 9.87 3.19 8.40
C SER A 12 10.46 2.75 9.74
N LEU A 13 11.74 2.35 9.77
CA LEU A 13 12.47 2.07 11.02
C LEU A 13 12.75 3.35 11.82
N ALA A 14 12.93 4.51 11.16
CA ALA A 14 13.07 5.79 11.83
C ALA A 14 11.74 6.24 12.48
N ALA A 15 10.61 5.98 11.82
CA ALA A 15 9.27 6.16 12.40
C ALA A 15 9.05 5.23 13.61
N CYS A 16 9.52 3.98 13.53
CA CYS A 16 9.48 3.01 14.63
C CYS A 16 10.73 3.07 15.53
N ARG A 17 11.08 4.24 16.11
CA ARG A 17 12.15 4.28 17.13
C ARG A 17 11.62 3.83 18.50
N PRO A 18 12.18 2.76 19.12
CA PRO A 18 11.78 2.37 20.46
C PRO A 18 12.21 3.44 21.48
N ARG A 19 11.26 3.83 22.32
CA ARG A 19 11.42 4.81 23.40
C ARG A 19 12.60 4.40 24.29
N ARG A 20 13.63 5.26 24.39
CA ARG A 20 14.69 5.12 25.39
C ARG A 20 14.00 5.14 26.77
N ALA A 21 14.06 4.04 27.51
CA ALA A 21 13.42 3.92 28.82
C ALA A 21 13.88 5.06 29.73
N ARG A 22 12.99 6.02 30.00
CA ARG A 22 13.22 7.14 30.89
C ARG A 22 12.66 6.76 32.25
N SER A 23 13.54 6.47 33.20
CA SER A 23 13.17 6.18 34.58
C SER A 23 12.70 7.46 35.29
N GLY A 24 11.43 7.52 35.67
CA GLY A 24 10.92 8.38 36.74
C GLY A 24 9.78 9.35 36.37
N GLY A 25 8.63 9.16 37.03
CA GLY A 25 7.82 10.27 37.56
C GLY A 25 6.65 10.85 36.74
N GLN A 26 5.44 10.41 37.09
CA GLN A 26 4.14 11.11 37.19
C GLN A 26 3.53 11.97 36.05
N SER A 27 2.24 11.67 35.83
CA SER A 27 1.10 12.53 35.46
C SER A 27 0.95 13.09 34.04
N GLY A 28 -0.10 12.60 33.37
CA GLY A 28 -1.09 13.41 32.64
C GLY A 28 -0.60 14.28 31.49
N GLY A 29 -0.60 13.75 30.28
CA GLY A 29 -0.42 14.52 29.06
C GLY A 29 -0.40 13.59 27.85
N SER A 30 -1.18 13.92 26.83
CA SER A 30 -1.17 13.28 25.52
C SER A 30 0.18 13.50 24.82
N ASP A 31 1.18 12.70 25.18
CA ASP A 31 2.49 12.69 24.51
C ASP A 31 2.39 11.94 23.16
N ARG A 32 1.69 12.54 22.19
CA ARG A 32 1.90 12.22 20.77
C ARG A 32 2.88 13.26 20.21
N ASP A 33 4.12 13.19 20.66
CA ASP A 33 5.21 13.96 20.03
C ASP A 33 6.15 13.00 19.33
N CYS A 34 5.77 12.67 18.09
CA CYS A 34 6.66 12.24 17.02
C CYS A 34 6.13 12.87 15.73
N VAL A 35 6.18 14.20 15.65
CA VAL A 35 6.02 14.89 14.37
C VAL A 35 7.41 15.29 13.90
N GLU A 36 8.03 14.44 13.08
CA GLU A 36 8.96 14.96 12.09
C GLU A 36 8.15 15.95 11.23
N SER A 37 8.45 17.24 11.39
CA SER A 37 7.83 18.35 10.70
C SER A 37 8.21 18.34 9.21
N GLY A 38 7.56 17.46 8.45
CA GLY A 38 7.54 17.42 6.99
C GLY A 38 6.12 17.61 6.48
N ASP A 39 5.98 18.14 5.26
CA ASP A 39 4.68 18.24 4.60
C ASP A 39 4.14 16.80 4.39
N PRO A 40 2.92 16.46 4.87
CA PRO A 40 2.37 15.12 4.71
C PRO A 40 2.20 14.71 3.24
N THR A 41 2.22 15.68 2.31
CA THR A 41 2.15 15.45 0.86
C THR A 41 3.52 15.23 0.21
N GLU A 42 4.61 15.35 0.96
CA GLU A 42 5.96 15.15 0.44
C GLU A 42 6.16 13.71 -0.02
N LYS A 43 6.63 13.56 -1.26
CA LYS A 43 6.88 12.25 -1.88
C LYS A 43 8.12 11.61 -1.24
N VAL A 44 7.93 10.41 -0.73
CA VAL A 44 8.98 9.58 -0.11
C VAL A 44 9.56 8.61 -1.12
N LEU A 45 8.69 7.91 -1.86
CA LEU A 45 9.09 6.87 -2.78
C LEU A 45 8.18 6.89 -4.01
N VAL A 46 8.76 6.66 -5.18
CA VAL A 46 8.02 6.33 -6.39
C VAL A 46 8.48 4.97 -6.89
N TYR A 47 7.57 4.01 -6.99
CA TYR A 47 7.88 2.63 -7.30
C TYR A 47 7.04 2.10 -8.45
N PRO A 48 7.57 1.30 -9.40
CA PRO A 48 8.97 0.85 -9.48
C PRO A 48 9.94 1.87 -10.08
N ASN A 49 9.44 2.84 -10.86
CA ASN A 49 10.20 3.90 -11.51
C ASN A 49 9.24 5.06 -11.78
N GLU A 50 9.71 6.31 -11.77
CA GLU A 50 8.86 7.48 -12.04
C GLU A 50 8.26 7.48 -13.46
N GLU A 51 8.94 6.85 -14.41
CA GLU A 51 8.53 6.77 -15.82
C GLU A 51 7.58 5.60 -16.12
N SER A 52 7.37 4.71 -15.15
CA SER A 52 6.49 3.57 -15.32
C SER A 52 5.04 4.03 -15.27
N LYS A 53 4.24 3.60 -16.25
CA LYS A 53 2.80 3.96 -16.36
C LYS A 53 1.98 3.64 -15.11
N ASP A 54 2.44 2.64 -14.37
CA ASP A 54 1.78 2.15 -13.18
C ASP A 54 2.52 2.59 -11.91
N ALA A 55 3.34 3.65 -11.93
CA ALA A 55 4.12 4.06 -10.76
C ALA A 55 3.23 4.42 -9.56
N VAL A 56 3.52 3.82 -8.39
CA VAL A 56 2.89 4.15 -7.11
C VAL A 56 3.78 5.14 -6.40
N THR A 57 3.23 6.31 -6.08
CA THR A 57 3.90 7.33 -5.26
C THR A 57 3.44 7.17 -3.82
N LEU A 58 4.39 7.01 -2.90
CA LEU A 58 4.18 7.05 -1.47
C LEU A 58 4.60 8.40 -0.93
N THR A 59 3.83 8.90 0.03
CA THR A 59 4.05 10.18 0.70
C THR A 59 4.41 9.98 2.16
N LYS A 60 4.91 11.03 2.83
CA LYS A 60 5.14 11.00 4.28
C LYS A 60 3.86 10.72 5.07
N GLY A 61 2.72 11.23 4.60
CA GLY A 61 1.42 10.94 5.20
C GLY A 61 1.05 9.46 5.10
N ASP A 62 1.47 8.76 4.04
CA ASP A 62 1.29 7.30 3.94
C ASP A 62 2.13 6.57 4.98
N LEU A 63 3.38 6.98 5.23
CA LEU A 63 4.22 6.35 6.24
C LEU A 63 3.64 6.45 7.66
N ASN A 64 2.98 7.56 8.00
CA ASN A 64 2.33 7.70 9.30
C ASN A 64 1.24 6.65 9.52
N ARG A 65 0.57 6.20 8.45
CA ARG A 65 -0.45 5.14 8.51
C ARG A 65 0.10 3.72 8.67
N LEU A 66 1.43 3.55 8.67
CA LEU A 66 2.06 2.29 9.04
C LEU A 66 2.15 2.11 10.56
N MET A 67 1.82 3.14 11.34
CA MET A 67 1.77 3.06 12.80
C MET A 67 0.59 2.24 13.28
N ASP A 68 0.70 1.70 14.49
CA ASP A 68 -0.34 0.90 15.12
C ASP A 68 -1.67 1.67 15.24
N ASP A 69 -2.78 0.95 15.12
CA ASP A 69 -4.16 1.46 15.18
C ASP A 69 -4.60 2.42 14.05
N GLU A 70 -3.82 2.55 12.97
CA GLU A 70 -4.20 3.33 11.78
C GLU A 70 -4.59 2.46 10.57
N PHE A 71 -5.51 2.96 9.73
CA PHE A 71 -5.89 2.28 8.50
C PHE A 71 -4.88 2.56 7.39
N LEU A 72 -4.38 1.50 6.76
CA LEU A 72 -3.53 1.61 5.59
C LEU A 72 -4.23 2.35 4.45
N ASN A 73 -3.45 3.14 3.70
CA ASN A 73 -3.93 3.76 2.47
C ASN A 73 -3.88 2.78 1.29
N ASP A 74 -4.76 3.00 0.32
CA ASP A 74 -4.81 2.30 -0.96
C ASP A 74 -3.43 2.29 -1.66
N SER A 75 -2.70 3.42 -1.63
CA SER A 75 -1.33 3.52 -2.19
C SER A 75 -0.31 2.58 -1.53
N LEU A 76 -0.40 2.34 -0.22
CA LEU A 76 0.48 1.40 0.48
C LEU A 76 0.17 -0.05 0.11
N VAL A 77 -1.12 -0.36 -0.02
CA VAL A 77 -1.58 -1.69 -0.46
C VAL A 77 -1.08 -1.97 -1.87
N ASP A 78 -1.25 -1.01 -2.79
CA ASP A 78 -0.81 -1.15 -4.17
C ASP A 78 0.71 -1.33 -4.27
N PHE A 79 1.49 -0.58 -3.49
CA PHE A 79 2.94 -0.74 -3.40
C PHE A 79 3.32 -2.15 -2.95
N GLN A 80 2.71 -2.66 -1.87
CA GLN A 80 3.06 -3.97 -1.35
C GLN A 80 2.64 -5.11 -2.30
N LEU A 81 1.49 -5.00 -2.97
CA LEU A 81 1.10 -5.96 -4.01
C LEU A 81 2.11 -6.02 -5.14
N ARG A 82 2.66 -4.87 -5.53
CA ARG A 82 3.71 -4.77 -6.55
C ARG A 82 4.98 -5.49 -6.13
N ARG A 83 5.40 -5.28 -4.89
CA ARG A 83 6.57 -5.96 -4.32
C ARG A 83 6.41 -7.47 -4.30
N ILE A 84 5.22 -7.96 -3.91
CA ILE A 84 4.93 -9.40 -3.90
C ILE A 84 5.03 -9.97 -5.32
N GLN A 85 4.52 -9.26 -6.33
CA GLN A 85 4.65 -9.70 -7.74
C GLN A 85 6.11 -9.82 -8.17
N GLU A 86 6.95 -8.84 -7.82
CA GLU A 86 8.37 -8.89 -8.14
C GLU A 86 9.11 -10.00 -7.39
N GLU A 87 8.80 -10.21 -6.11
CA GLU A 87 9.36 -11.30 -5.31
C GLU A 87 8.97 -12.66 -5.91
N LEU A 88 7.73 -12.83 -6.37
CA LEU A 88 7.29 -14.03 -7.07
C LEU A 88 8.00 -14.18 -8.43
N ALA A 89 8.20 -13.09 -9.17
CA ALA A 89 8.85 -13.12 -10.48
C ALA A 89 10.32 -13.56 -10.44
N ARG A 90 10.98 -13.46 -9.27
CA ARG A 90 12.36 -13.93 -9.05
C ARG A 90 12.49 -15.44 -9.04
N THR A 91 11.40 -16.19 -8.82
CA THR A 91 11.41 -17.66 -8.75
C THR A 91 10.69 -18.29 -9.94
N ASP A 92 11.17 -19.43 -10.43
CA ASP A 92 10.49 -20.14 -11.54
C ASP A 92 9.05 -20.54 -11.21
N ALA A 93 8.82 -21.03 -10.00
CA ALA A 93 7.49 -21.37 -9.52
C ALA A 93 6.58 -20.14 -9.43
N GLY A 94 7.09 -19.02 -8.93
CA GLY A 94 6.34 -17.76 -8.86
C GLY A 94 6.04 -17.17 -10.23
N ARG A 95 6.95 -17.28 -11.22
CA ARG A 95 6.67 -16.92 -12.62
C ARG A 95 5.54 -17.75 -13.22
N ALA A 96 5.50 -19.05 -12.95
CA ALA A 96 4.41 -19.91 -13.41
C ALA A 96 3.07 -19.52 -12.76
N ALA A 97 3.08 -19.13 -11.48
CA ALA A 97 1.90 -18.62 -10.79
C ALA A 97 1.43 -17.27 -11.34
N LEU A 98 2.34 -16.33 -11.59
CA LEU A 98 2.04 -15.01 -12.17
C LEU A 98 1.38 -15.10 -13.54
N LYS A 99 1.70 -16.11 -14.35
CA LYS A 99 1.01 -16.34 -15.64
C LYS A 99 -0.46 -16.74 -15.49
N ARG A 100 -0.84 -17.24 -14.32
CA ARG A 100 -2.21 -17.73 -14.01
C ARG A 100 -2.98 -16.79 -13.10
N CYS A 101 -2.33 -15.78 -12.55
CA CYS A 101 -2.89 -14.86 -11.58
C CYS A 101 -2.77 -13.43 -12.09
N HIS A 102 -3.88 -12.70 -12.09
CA HIS A 102 -3.89 -11.27 -12.39
C HIS A 102 -4.04 -10.48 -11.09
N PHE A 103 -3.17 -9.49 -10.88
CA PHE A 103 -3.23 -8.61 -9.73
C PHE A 103 -3.88 -7.30 -10.14
N PHE A 104 -4.89 -6.90 -9.39
CA PHE A 104 -5.57 -5.63 -9.58
C PHE A 104 -5.14 -4.62 -8.52
N ASN A 105 -5.12 -3.35 -8.90
CA ASN A 105 -5.05 -2.24 -7.96
C ASN A 105 -6.34 -2.18 -7.12
N SER A 106 -6.24 -1.67 -5.89
CA SER A 106 -7.35 -1.32 -4.99
C SER A 106 -8.56 -0.59 -5.65
N PHE A 107 -8.35 0.21 -6.70
CA PHE A 107 -9.43 0.91 -7.42
C PHE A 107 -10.29 0.01 -8.30
N PHE A 108 -9.79 -1.16 -8.71
CA PHE A 108 -10.48 -2.04 -9.65
C PHE A 108 -11.87 -2.43 -9.15
N TYR A 109 -11.96 -2.84 -7.88
CA TYR A 109 -13.22 -3.27 -7.29
C TYR A 109 -14.26 -2.14 -7.25
N LYS A 110 -13.83 -0.91 -6.94
CA LYS A 110 -14.71 0.27 -6.96
C LYS A 110 -15.27 0.52 -8.37
N ARG A 111 -14.41 0.41 -9.41
CA ARG A 111 -14.82 0.57 -10.82
C ARG A 111 -15.73 -0.56 -11.29
N LEU A 112 -15.45 -1.79 -10.89
CA LEU A 112 -16.28 -2.95 -11.20
C LEU A 112 -17.69 -2.77 -10.63
N LEU A 113 -17.81 -2.39 -9.36
CA LEU A 113 -19.11 -2.09 -8.73
C LEU A 113 -19.87 -0.98 -9.46
N HIS A 114 -19.17 0.07 -9.87
CA HIS A 114 -19.77 1.16 -10.64
C HIS A 114 -20.29 0.67 -12.00
N ALA A 115 -19.52 -0.16 -12.71
CA ALA A 115 -19.94 -0.75 -13.98
C ALA A 115 -21.17 -1.66 -13.83
N MET A 116 -21.35 -2.30 -12.68
CA MET A 116 -22.51 -3.15 -12.36
C MET A 116 -23.68 -2.39 -11.71
N GLY A 117 -23.70 -1.06 -11.81
CA GLY A 117 -24.81 -0.23 -11.33
C GLY A 117 -24.87 -0.06 -9.82
N GLY A 118 -23.76 -0.22 -9.10
CA GLY A 118 -23.65 0.06 -7.66
C GLY A 118 -24.34 -0.95 -6.74
N SER A 119 -24.74 -2.10 -7.28
CA SER A 119 -25.35 -3.19 -6.50
C SER A 119 -24.30 -3.91 -5.65
N LYS A 120 -24.66 -4.27 -4.41
CA LYS A 120 -23.80 -5.10 -3.55
C LYS A 120 -23.63 -6.46 -4.21
N LEU A 121 -22.39 -6.81 -4.54
CA LEU A 121 -22.06 -8.15 -5.04
C LEU A 121 -22.49 -9.21 -4.03
N SER A 122 -23.46 -10.03 -4.40
CA SER A 122 -23.78 -11.25 -3.71
C SER A 122 -23.03 -12.41 -4.36
N ASN A 123 -22.84 -13.51 -3.63
CA ASN A 123 -22.13 -14.69 -4.14
C ASN A 123 -22.81 -15.35 -5.37
N ARG A 124 -23.99 -14.88 -5.78
CA ARG A 124 -24.75 -15.36 -6.94
C ARG A 124 -24.49 -14.55 -8.21
N ASP A 125 -23.79 -13.42 -8.13
CA ASP A 125 -23.64 -12.46 -9.23
C ASP A 125 -22.34 -12.64 -10.03
N TRP A 126 -21.61 -13.75 -9.83
CA TRP A 126 -20.34 -14.02 -10.52
C TRP A 126 -20.39 -13.91 -12.06
N PRO A 127 -21.46 -14.33 -12.75
CA PRO A 127 -21.59 -14.08 -14.19
C PRO A 127 -21.65 -12.58 -14.55
N THR A 128 -22.34 -11.78 -13.74
CA THR A 128 -22.42 -10.32 -13.91
C THR A 128 -21.09 -9.65 -13.58
N VAL A 129 -20.34 -10.21 -12.62
CA VAL A 129 -18.95 -9.81 -12.33
C VAL A 129 -18.05 -10.03 -13.53
N THR A 130 -18.17 -11.18 -14.22
CA THR A 130 -17.37 -11.42 -15.43
C THR A 130 -17.73 -10.48 -16.57
N ASP A 131 -19.01 -10.14 -16.75
CA ASP A 131 -19.43 -9.15 -17.75
C ASP A 131 -18.92 -7.74 -17.39
N GLY A 132 -19.03 -7.34 -16.12
CA GLY A 132 -18.48 -6.09 -15.62
C GLY A 132 -16.95 -6.04 -15.74
N TYR A 133 -16.27 -7.16 -15.53
CA TYR A 133 -14.82 -7.30 -15.70
C TYR A 133 -14.39 -7.02 -17.15
N PHE A 134 -15.06 -7.63 -18.13
CA PHE A 134 -14.81 -7.35 -19.55
C PHE A 134 -15.17 -5.94 -19.97
N SER A 135 -16.09 -5.28 -19.24
CA SER A 135 -16.41 -3.86 -19.49
C SER A 135 -15.37 -2.89 -18.92
N VAL A 136 -14.53 -3.34 -17.96
CA VAL A 136 -13.51 -2.49 -17.31
C VAL A 136 -12.12 -2.66 -17.94
N MET A 137 -11.85 -3.82 -18.56
CA MET A 137 -10.65 -4.08 -19.39
C MET A 137 -10.85 -3.64 -20.84
#